data_AF-A0A7C0YY00-F1
#
_entry.id   AF-A0A7C0YY00-F1
#
_cell.length_a   1.000
_cell.length_b   1.000
_cell.length_c   1.000
_cell.angle_alpha   90.00
_cell.angle_beta   90.00
_cell.angle_gamma   90.00
#
_symmetry.space_group_name_H-M   'P 1'
#
loop_
_entity.id
_entity.type
_entity.pdbx_description
1 polymer ?
#
loop_
_entity_poly.entity_id
_entity_poly.type
_entity_poly.pdbx_seq_one_letter_code
_entity_poly.pdbx_strand_id
1 'polypeptide(L)' 'MREWRKDPDNLVDTFCQPHIDNKKKAEYYPSQLEYTWNCTWHWDENIPGKHTIRVVAHNRTFNVSSAELSVICLP' A
#
# COMPACT_ATOMS: atom_id res chain seq x y z
N MET A 1 3.42 -33.20 2.52
CA MET A 1 3.78 -31.98 1.76
C MET A 1 2.50 -31.54 1.05
N ARG A 2 1.83 -30.47 1.50
CA ARG A 2 0.56 -30.03 0.89
C ARG A 2 0.91 -29.22 -0.36
N GLU A 3 0.53 -29.74 -1.52
CA GLU A 3 0.57 -28.99 -2.78
C GLU A 3 -0.44 -27.85 -2.70
N TRP A 4 0.05 -26.62 -2.82
CA TRP A 4 -0.79 -25.43 -2.95
C TRP A 4 -1.43 -25.45 -4.34
N ARG A 5 -2.70 -25.85 -4.42
CA ARG A 5 -3.48 -25.59 -5.64
C ARG A 5 -3.66 -24.08 -5.75
N LYS A 6 -3.13 -23.49 -6.83
CA LYS A 6 -3.48 -22.15 -7.28
C LYS A 6 -4.97 -22.14 -7.61
N ASP A 7 -5.76 -21.61 -6.68
CA ASP A 7 -7.15 -21.28 -6.96
C ASP A 7 -7.15 -20.01 -7.83
N PRO A 8 -7.62 -20.04 -9.09
CA PRO A 8 -7.63 -18.87 -9.96
C PRO A 8 -8.45 -17.70 -9.39
N ASP A 9 -9.38 -18.01 -8.48
CA ASP A 9 -10.23 -17.05 -7.76
C ASP A 9 -9.62 -16.57 -6.43
N ASN A 10 -8.46 -17.09 -6.01
CA ASN A 10 -7.73 -16.57 -4.85
C ASN A 10 -7.05 -15.24 -5.23
N LEU A 11 -7.72 -14.13 -4.95
CA LEU A 11 -7.22 -12.75 -5.12
C LEU A 11 -6.06 -12.37 -4.17
N VAL A 12 -5.57 -13.30 -3.36
CA VAL A 12 -4.58 -13.11 -2.28
C VAL A 12 -3.19 -12.64 -2.75
N ASP A 13 -2.90 -12.65 -4.04
CA ASP A 13 -1.56 -12.33 -4.57
C ASP A 13 -1.41 -10.88 -5.07
N THR A 14 -2.48 -10.09 -5.07
CA THR A 14 -2.38 -8.63 -5.24
C THR A 14 -2.32 -8.00 -3.86
N PHE A 15 -1.49 -6.98 -3.64
CA PHE A 15 -1.51 -6.26 -2.37
C PHE A 15 -1.00 -4.83 -2.53
N CYS A 16 -1.36 -3.97 -1.58
CA CYS A 16 -0.91 -2.60 -1.54
C CYS A 16 -0.19 -2.29 -0.23
N GLN A 17 0.91 -1.56 -0.34
CA GLN A 17 1.75 -1.14 0.78
C GLN A 17 1.86 0.38 0.79
N PRO A 18 1.17 1.08 1.70
CA PRO A 18 1.43 2.49 1.91
C PRO A 18 2.72 2.72 2.69
N HIS A 19 3.39 3.80 2.32
CA HIS A 19 4.61 4.30 2.91
C HIS A 19 4.44 5.77 3.26
N ILE A 20 4.99 6.16 4.40
CA ILE A 20 5.18 7.57 4.78
C ILE A 20 6.66 7.76 5.02
N ASP A 21 7.26 8.71 4.31
CA ASP A 21 8.69 9.01 4.38
C ASP A 21 9.55 7.74 4.22
N ASN A 22 9.20 6.94 3.21
CA ASN A 22 9.79 5.63 2.89
C ASN A 22 9.62 4.53 3.95
N LYS A 23 8.89 4.77 5.05
CA LYS A 23 8.57 3.75 6.05
C LYS A 23 7.24 3.08 5.71
N LYS A 24 7.25 1.76 5.50
CA LYS A 24 6.03 0.96 5.33
C LYS A 24 5.14 1.10 6.56
N LYS A 25 3.86 1.42 6.35
CA LYS A 25 2.88 1.60 7.44
C LYS A 25 1.91 0.43 7.57
N ALA A 26 1.54 -0.19 6.45
CA ALA A 26 0.60 -1.31 6.43
C ALA A 26 0.80 -2.16 5.17
N GLU A 27 0.03 -3.24 5.09
CA GLU A 27 -0.09 -4.10 3.92
C GLU A 27 -1.55 -4.54 3.81
N TYR A 28 -2.15 -4.31 2.65
CA TYR A 28 -3.56 -4.58 2.38
C TYR A 28 -3.69 -5.58 1.25
N TYR A 29 -4.44 -6.64 1.49
CA TYR A 29 -4.80 -7.63 0.48
C TYR A 29 -6.24 -7.35 0.01
N PRO A 30 -6.49 -7.17 -1.30
CA PRO A 30 -7.82 -7.00 -1.83
C PRO A 30 -8.60 -8.32 -1.73
N SER A 31 -9.83 -8.23 -1.23
CA SER A 31 -10.78 -9.35 -1.23
C SER A 31 -11.69 -9.39 -2.47
N GLN A 32 -11.69 -8.36 -3.34
CA GLN A 32 -12.51 -8.16 -4.56
C GLN A 32 -11.82 -7.17 -5.53
N LEU A 33 -12.36 -7.05 -6.75
CA LEU A 33 -11.73 -6.51 -7.97
C LEU A 33 -11.75 -4.98 -8.15
N GLU A 34 -12.59 -4.23 -7.44
CA GLU A 34 -12.64 -2.76 -7.49
C GLU A 34 -12.61 -2.20 -6.08
N TYR A 35 -11.54 -1.48 -5.72
CA TYR A 35 -11.51 -0.77 -4.45
C TYR A 35 -10.80 0.56 -4.48
N THR A 36 -11.53 1.56 -4.01
CA THR A 36 -10.97 2.75 -3.36
C THR A 36 -10.62 2.36 -1.92
N TRP A 37 -9.34 2.42 -1.55
CA TRP A 37 -8.92 2.24 -0.16
C TRP A 37 -8.84 3.60 0.54
N ASN A 38 -9.66 3.79 1.57
CA ASN A 38 -9.54 4.93 2.47
C ASN A 38 -8.64 4.52 3.63
N CYS A 39 -7.40 5.02 3.62
CA CYS A 39 -6.50 4.91 4.76
C CYS A 39 -6.34 6.29 5.38
N THR A 40 -6.63 6.40 6.69
CA THR A 40 -6.21 7.57 7.46
C THR A 40 -4.84 7.27 8.03
N TRP A 41 -3.86 8.09 7.65
CA TRP A 41 -2.53 8.02 8.23
C TRP A 41 -2.31 9.21 9.15
N HIS A 42 -1.69 8.91 10.29
CA HIS A 42 -1.24 9.91 11.23
C HIS A 42 0.30 9.92 11.21
N TRP A 43 0.89 11.10 11.16
CA TRP A 43 2.25 11.26 11.62
C TRP A 43 2.22 11.20 13.14
N ASP A 44 3.12 10.42 13.73
CA ASP A 44 3.20 10.27 15.20
C ASP A 44 3.57 11.59 15.88
N GLU A 45 4.22 12.49 15.12
CA GLU A 45 4.66 13.81 15.56
C GLU A 45 4.41 14.84 14.44
N ASN A 46 4.06 16.07 14.81
CA ASN A 46 3.93 17.18 13.86
C ASN A 46 5.33 17.69 13.50
N ILE A 47 6.02 16.95 12.63
CA ILE A 47 7.37 17.26 12.18
C ILE A 47 7.24 18.27 11.03
N PRO A 48 7.70 19.52 11.16
CA PRO A 48 7.66 20.45 10.05
C PRO A 48 8.56 19.97 8.91
N GLY A 49 8.09 20.09 7.66
CA GLY A 49 8.85 19.70 6.49
C GLY A 49 8.03 19.10 5.37
N LYS A 50 8.72 18.68 4.31
CA LYS A 50 8.11 17.95 3.20
C LYS A 50 8.03 16.47 3.57
N HIS A 51 6.81 15.95 3.56
CA HIS A 51 6.54 14.53 3.73
C HIS A 51 6.06 13.91 2.43
N THR A 52 6.38 12.64 2.27
CA THR A 52 5.98 11.86 1.11
C THR A 52 5.10 10.70 1.54
N ILE A 53 3.93 10.64 0.94
CA ILE A 53 3.00 9.52 1.01
C ILE A 53 3.12 8.75 -0.29
N ARG A 54 3.42 7.45 -0.23
CA ARG A 54 3.54 6.59 -1.40
C ARG A 54 2.74 5.31 -1.23
N VAL A 55 1.91 4.99 -2.21
CA VAL A 55 1.22 3.69 -2.28
C VAL A 55 1.91 2.85 -3.34
N VAL A 56 2.34 1.65 -2.96
CA VAL A 56 2.93 0.67 -3.87
C VAL A 56 1.95 -0.48 -4.02
N ALA A 57 1.56 -0.80 -5.24
CA ALA A 57 0.68 -1.91 -5.57
C ALA A 57 1.46 -3.00 -6.31
N HIS A 58 1.31 -4.23 -5.87
CA HIS A 58 1.87 -5.41 -6.47
C HIS A 58 0.75 -6.25 -7.07
N ASN A 59 0.94 -6.74 -8.29
CA ASN A 59 0.03 -7.72 -8.88
C ASN A 59 0.58 -9.16 -8.69
N ARG A 60 -0.23 -10.14 -9.09
CA ARG A 60 0.10 -11.58 -9.01
C ARG A 60 1.34 -12.01 -9.82
N THR A 61 1.80 -11.20 -10.76
CA THR A 61 3.00 -11.45 -11.57
C THR A 61 4.22 -10.67 -11.08
N PHE A 62 4.15 -10.11 -9.87
CA PHE A 62 5.18 -9.26 -9.26
C PHE A 62 5.46 -7.96 -10.02
N ASN A 63 4.57 -7.54 -10.92
CA ASN A 63 4.63 -6.19 -11.47
C ASN A 63 4.29 -5.19 -10.38
N VAL A 64 5.02 -4.08 -10.38
CA VAL A 64 4.90 -3.02 -9.38
C VAL A 64 4.38 -1.76 -10.04
N SER A 65 3.34 -1.18 -9.46
CA SER A 65 2.90 0.19 -9.75
C SER A 65 2.97 1.01 -8.48
N SER A 66 3.21 2.31 -8.58
CA SER A 66 3.14 3.19 -7.42
C SER A 66 2.60 4.56 -7.74
N ALA A 67 1.87 5.13 -6.79
CA ALA A 67 1.44 6.52 -6.78
C ALA A 67 2.04 7.24 -5.57
N GLU A 68 2.38 8.51 -5.73
CA GLU A 68 3.02 9.32 -4.69
C GLU A 68 2.36 10.69 -4.59
N LEU A 69 2.19 11.15 -3.36
CA LEU A 69 1.76 12.50 -3.00
C LEU A 69 2.79 13.10 -2.05
N SER A 70 3.15 14.36 -2.28
CA SER A 70 3.93 15.16 -1.33
C SER A 70 3.03 16.13 -0.58
N VAL A 71 3.22 16.22 0.73
CA VAL A 71 2.55 17.19 1.60
C VAL A 71 3.60 18.02 2.32
N ILE A 72 3.37 19.33 2.47
CA ILE A 72 4.24 20.19 3.27
C ILE A 72 3.53 20.40 4.61
N CYS A 73 4.13 19.89 5.69
CA CYS A 73 3.74 20.20 7.05
C CYS A 73 4.40 21.52 7.46
N LEU A 74 3.56 22.51 7.78
CA LEU A 74 4.02 23.82 8.26
C LEU A 74 4.14 23.80 9.79
N PRO A 75 5.02 24.66 10.37
CA PRO A 75 5.17 24.80 11.81
C PRO A 75 3.89 25.21 12.53
#